data_AF-A0A2L2YPF4-F1
#
_entry.id   AF-A0A2L2YPF4-F1
#
_cell.length_a   1.000
_cell.length_b   1.000
_cell.length_c   1.000
_cell.angle_alpha   90.00
_cell.angle_beta   90.00
_cell.angle_gamma   90.00
#
_symmetry.space_group_name_H-M   'P 1'
#
loop_
_entity.id
_entity.type
_entity.pdbx_description
1 polymer ?
#
loop_
_entity_poly.entity_id
_entity_poly.type
_entity_poly.pdbx_seq_one_letter_code
_entity_poly.pdbx_strand_id
1 'polypeptide(L)'
;CELKQTKKMHLLAYSLNMNEVGVSFHVGSHCEQPYANSTAVSMAKDEFETAETIGYPFTVLDIGGGSPGSSGSQDMCDKMAYYINYSL
;
A
#
# COMPACT_ATOMS: atom_id res chain seq x y z
N CYS A 1 2.86 -6.89 -8.56
CA CYS A 1 2.70 -5.91 -9.64
C CYS A 1 3.98 -5.13 -9.80
N GLU A 2 4.47 -4.93 -11.02
CA GLU A 2 5.45 -3.88 -11.26
C GLU A 2 4.72 -2.52 -11.37
N LEU A 3 5.25 -1.47 -10.76
CA LEU A 3 4.75 -0.09 -10.87
C LEU A 3 4.61 0.38 -12.34
N LYS A 4 5.32 -0.27 -13.29
CA LYS A 4 5.19 0.04 -14.72
C LYS A 4 3.84 -0.38 -15.32
N GLN A 5 3.09 -1.26 -14.66
CA GLN A 5 1.82 -1.78 -15.17
C GLN A 5 0.60 -1.09 -14.57
N THR A 6 0.72 -0.47 -13.39
CA THR A 6 -0.39 0.17 -12.65
C THR A 6 -1.02 1.32 -13.41
N LYS A 7 -0.23 2.23 -14.00
CA LYS A 7 -0.75 3.32 -14.85
C LYS A 7 -1.63 2.82 -16.00
N LYS A 8 -1.26 1.72 -16.65
CA LYS A 8 -2.08 1.13 -17.73
C LYS A 8 -3.42 0.62 -17.21
N MET A 9 -3.43 0.05 -16.00
CA MET A 9 -4.65 -0.41 -15.35
C MET A 9 -5.58 0.76 -15.01
N HIS A 10 -5.06 1.84 -14.42
CA HIS A 10 -5.84 3.03 -14.11
C HIS A 10 -6.50 3.63 -15.37
N LEU A 11 -5.72 3.77 -16.45
CA LEU A 11 -6.25 4.26 -17.74
C LEU A 11 -7.32 3.33 -18.33
N LEU A 12 -7.13 2.01 -18.24
CA LEU A 12 -8.11 1.04 -18.70
C LEU A 12 -9.41 1.15 -17.88
N ALA A 13 -9.31 1.13 -16.55
CA ALA A 13 -10.45 1.31 -15.66
C ALA A 13 -11.20 2.62 -15.96
N TYR A 14 -10.47 3.70 -16.25
CA TYR A 14 -11.06 5.00 -16.53
C TYR A 14 -11.83 4.97 -17.85
N SER A 15 -11.26 4.37 -18.88
CA SER A 15 -11.95 4.16 -20.17
C SER A 15 -13.20 3.28 -20.08
N LEU A 16 -13.26 2.43 -19.05
CA LEU A 16 -14.40 1.57 -18.75
C LEU A 16 -15.42 2.24 -17.80
N ASN A 17 -15.21 3.51 -17.43
CA ASN A 17 -16.00 4.25 -16.44
C ASN A 17 -16.08 3.54 -15.07
N MET A 18 -15.02 2.82 -14.68
CA MET A 18 -14.91 2.27 -13.34
C MET A 18 -14.43 3.35 -12.37
N ASN A 19 -14.92 3.29 -11.12
CA ASN A 19 -14.50 4.21 -10.07
C ASN A 19 -13.46 3.54 -9.18
N GLU A 20 -12.18 3.77 -9.48
CA GLU A 20 -11.10 3.37 -8.60
C GLU A 20 -10.96 4.38 -7.45
N VAL A 21 -10.79 3.88 -6.23
CA VAL A 21 -10.81 4.69 -5.00
C VAL A 21 -9.52 4.63 -4.20
N GLY A 22 -8.54 3.84 -4.63
CA GLY A 22 -7.36 3.57 -3.84
C GLY A 22 -6.51 2.41 -4.32
N VAL A 23 -5.51 2.08 -3.51
CA VAL A 23 -4.61 0.93 -3.73
C VAL A 23 -4.47 0.09 -2.47
N SER A 24 -4.10 -1.17 -2.69
CA SER A 24 -3.78 -2.14 -1.64
C SER A 24 -2.41 -2.73 -1.85
N PHE A 25 -1.67 -3.01 -0.77
CA PHE A 25 -0.44 -3.80 -0.84
C PHE A 25 -0.40 -4.90 0.21
N HIS A 26 0.51 -5.87 0.03
CA HIS A 26 0.80 -6.88 1.04
C HIS A 26 2.30 -7.17 1.05
N VAL A 27 2.95 -6.86 2.17
CA VAL A 27 4.41 -7.00 2.35
C VAL A 27 4.83 -8.46 2.55
N GLY A 28 3.88 -9.33 2.92
CA GLY A 28 4.07 -10.76 3.17
C GLY A 28 3.93 -11.15 4.64
N SER A 29 3.54 -12.41 4.88
CA SER A 29 3.53 -12.99 6.23
C SER A 29 4.96 -13.22 6.73
N HIS A 30 5.22 -12.95 8.02
CA HIS A 30 6.54 -13.11 8.65
C HIS A 30 7.62 -12.17 8.09
N CYS A 31 7.23 -10.96 7.70
CA CYS A 31 8.22 -9.93 7.34
C CYS A 31 9.05 -9.57 8.58
N GLU A 32 10.32 -9.96 8.62
CA GLU A 32 11.25 -9.63 9.72
C GLU A 32 11.84 -8.20 9.59
N GLN A 33 11.39 -7.44 8.59
CA GLN A 33 11.88 -6.10 8.27
C GLN A 33 10.74 -5.08 8.46
N PRO A 34 10.61 -4.44 9.64
CA PRO A 34 9.51 -3.51 9.92
C PRO A 34 9.39 -2.36 8.90
N TYR A 35 10.53 -1.89 8.38
CA TYR A 35 10.61 -0.79 7.41
C TYR A 35 10.06 -1.13 6.02
N ALA A 36 9.83 -2.40 5.70
CA ALA A 36 9.28 -2.79 4.40
C ALA A 36 7.86 -2.24 4.19
N ASN A 37 7.09 -2.04 5.28
CA ASN A 37 5.82 -1.32 5.23
C ASN A 37 6.02 0.13 4.80
N SER A 38 7.02 0.83 5.32
CA SER A 38 7.29 2.23 4.93
C SER A 38 7.64 2.36 3.45
N THR A 39 8.39 1.40 2.89
CA THR A 39 8.65 1.35 1.45
C THR A 39 7.35 1.15 0.66
N ALA A 40 6.48 0.24 1.09
CA ALA A 40 5.20 -0.01 0.42
C ALA A 40 4.25 1.20 0.50
N VAL A 41 4.22 1.91 1.63
CA VAL A 41 3.44 3.17 1.79
C VAL A 41 3.99 4.25 0.85
N SER A 42 5.31 4.39 0.72
CA SER A 42 5.91 5.33 -0.24
C SER A 42 5.52 5.01 -1.68
N MET A 43 5.55 3.73 -2.07
CA MET A 43 5.10 3.32 -3.40
C MET A 43 3.61 3.56 -3.61
N ALA A 44 2.78 3.36 -2.58
CA ALA A 44 1.36 3.66 -2.64
C ALA A 44 1.10 5.15 -2.85
N LYS A 45 1.89 6.03 -2.22
CA LYS A 45 1.82 7.47 -2.45
C LYS A 45 2.09 7.84 -3.90
N ASP A 46 3.11 7.25 -4.53
CA ASP A 46 3.40 7.48 -5.95
C ASP A 46 2.21 7.07 -6.86
N GLU A 47 1.47 6.02 -6.47
CA GLU A 47 0.25 5.60 -7.17
C GLU A 47 -0.93 6.55 -6.94
N PHE A 48 -1.08 7.11 -5.73
CA PHE A 48 -2.07 8.18 -5.47
C PHE A 48 -1.82 9.38 -6.38
N GLU A 49 -0.57 9.85 -6.47
CA GLU A 49 -0.19 10.96 -7.35
C GLU A 49 -0.43 10.60 -8.83
N THR A 50 -0.08 9.37 -9.24
CA THR A 50 -0.33 8.89 -10.61
C THR A 50 -1.81 8.85 -10.95
N ALA A 51 -2.65 8.36 -10.04
CA ALA A 51 -4.09 8.28 -10.20
C ALA A 51 -4.74 9.67 -10.29
N GLU A 52 -4.25 10.63 -9.50
CA GLU A 52 -4.68 12.03 -9.57
C GLU A 52 -4.43 12.63 -10.96
N THR A 53 -3.28 12.34 -11.59
CA THR A 53 -3.00 12.80 -12.97
C THR A 53 -3.95 12.25 -14.03
N ILE A 54 -4.64 11.14 -13.74
CA ILE A 54 -5.63 10.50 -14.62
C ILE A 54 -7.04 11.04 -14.34
N GLY A 55 -7.29 11.58 -13.15
CA GLY A 55 -8.58 12.10 -12.71
C GLY A 55 -9.27 11.27 -11.63
N TYR A 56 -8.56 10.35 -10.98
CA TYR A 56 -9.10 9.60 -9.84
C TYR A 56 -8.79 10.29 -8.50
N PRO A 57 -9.80 10.56 -7.66
CA PRO A 57 -9.61 11.04 -6.31
C PRO A 57 -9.46 9.86 -5.34
N PHE A 58 -8.28 9.25 -5.27
CA PHE A 58 -8.03 8.17 -4.32
C PHE A 58 -8.17 8.66 -2.87
N THR A 59 -8.84 7.86 -2.05
CA THR A 59 -9.11 8.16 -0.62
C THR A 59 -8.88 6.95 0.28
N VAL A 60 -8.60 5.77 -0.30
CA VAL A 60 -8.45 4.51 0.43
C VAL A 60 -7.04 3.96 0.24
N LEU A 61 -6.35 3.66 1.34
CA LEU A 61 -5.13 2.88 1.36
C LEU A 61 -5.36 1.63 2.20
N ASP A 62 -5.21 0.46 1.59
CA ASP A 62 -5.19 -0.82 2.30
C ASP A 62 -3.75 -1.31 2.44
N ILE A 63 -3.24 -1.30 3.68
CA ILE A 63 -1.87 -1.70 4.01
C ILE A 63 -1.69 -3.22 4.12
N GLY A 64 -2.76 -3.98 3.92
CA GLY A 64 -2.78 -5.44 4.02
C GLY A 64 -2.57 -5.95 5.45
N GLY A 65 -2.07 -7.19 5.54
CA GLY A 65 -1.72 -7.85 6.80
C GLY A 65 -0.28 -8.37 6.82
N GLY A 66 -0.01 -9.28 7.74
CA GLY A 66 1.33 -9.89 7.92
C GLY A 66 1.94 -9.61 9.29
N SER A 67 1.27 -8.82 10.13
CA SER A 67 1.63 -8.62 11.54
C SER A 67 1.68 -9.97 12.28
N PRO A 68 2.67 -10.18 13.14
CA PRO A 68 2.82 -11.45 13.83
C PRO A 68 1.71 -11.63 14.88
N GLY A 69 1.20 -12.86 14.98
CA GLY A 69 0.07 -13.21 15.87
C GLY A 69 0.42 -14.19 17.00
N SER A 70 1.68 -14.60 17.11
CA SER A 70 2.15 -15.54 18.14
C SER A 70 2.51 -14.82 19.43
N SER A 71 2.32 -15.50 20.57
CA SER A 71 2.80 -15.01 21.87
C SER A 71 4.30 -14.75 21.83
N GLY A 72 4.74 -13.59 22.32
CA GLY A 72 6.15 -13.16 22.30
C GLY A 72 6.56 -12.33 21.08
N SER A 73 5.66 -12.08 20.13
CA SER A 73 5.94 -11.26 18.93
C SER A 73 5.52 -9.79 19.05
N GLN A 74 5.13 -9.34 20.25
CA GLN A 74 4.59 -7.99 20.48
C GLN A 74 5.55 -6.88 20.07
N ASP A 75 6.84 -6.97 20.45
CA ASP A 75 7.86 -5.97 20.08
C ASP A 75 7.97 -5.78 18.57
N MET A 76 7.82 -6.86 17.80
CA MET A 76 7.84 -6.79 16.34
C MET A 76 6.57 -6.14 15.79
N CYS A 77 5.40 -6.48 16.34
CA CYS A 77 4.14 -5.83 15.97
C CYS A 77 4.18 -4.32 16.26
N ASP A 78 4.71 -3.93 17.41
CA ASP A 78 4.86 -2.52 17.82
C ASP A 78 5.81 -1.77 16.87
N LYS A 79 6.94 -2.40 16.51
CA LYS A 79 7.86 -1.84 15.51
C LYS A 79 7.21 -1.68 14.14
N MET A 80 6.46 -2.68 13.66
CA MET A 80 5.72 -2.55 12.40
C MET A 80 4.75 -1.38 12.45
N ALA A 81 3.95 -1.27 13.51
CA ALA A 81 3.01 -0.17 13.70
C ALA A 81 3.71 1.20 13.74
N TYR A 82 4.86 1.29 14.42
CA TYR A 82 5.69 2.50 14.44
C TYR A 82 6.10 2.93 13.02
N TYR A 83 6.65 2.01 12.22
CA TYR A 83 7.12 2.33 10.87
C TYR A 83 5.99 2.63 9.88
N ILE A 84 4.82 2.00 10.05
CA ILE A 84 3.61 2.35 9.30
C ILE A 84 3.21 3.78 9.62
N ASN A 85 3.01 4.10 10.91
CA ASN A 85 2.58 5.43 11.34
C ASN A 85 3.58 6.53 10.99
N TYR A 86 4.87 6.22 11.00
CA TYR A 86 5.93 7.17 10.59
C TYR A 86 5.91 7.45 9.07
N SER A 87 5.33 6.56 8.26
CA SER A 87 5.34 6.66 6.80
C SER A 87 4.05 7.21 6.17
N LEU A 88 2.98 7.33 6.95
CA LEU A 88 1.71 7.95 6.56
C LEU A 88 1.82 9.48 6.69
#